data_AF-A0A1B9YED5-F1
#
_entry.id   AF-A0A1B9YED5-F1
#
_cell.length_a   1.000
_cell.length_b   1.000
_cell.length_c   1.000
_cell.angle_alpha   90.00
_cell.angle_beta   90.00
_cell.angle_gamma   90.00
#
_symmetry.space_group_name_H-M   'P 1'
#
loop_
_entity.id
_entity.type
_entity.pdbx_description
1 polymer ?
#
loop_
_entity_poly.entity_id
_entity_poly.type
_entity_poly.pdbx_seq_one_letter_code
_entity_poly.pdbx_strand_id
1 'polypeptide(L)'
;MKSESKENGREKTPPMISLLPTTLIQSLVDNYHNNQLSFINENLSIEDANSIWFDLPTLKSFIEDIEEQAAIIDPTVTDADLGIRFYYAAYPEFPEAPVPSDYALRHTLVMIPTKKEDGLNYDFNPCEEEGKSLAIRPVMALAQNHGSLVPPDTSTVETY
;
A
#
# COMPACT_ATOMS: atom_id res chain seq x y z
N MET A 1 -41.68 18.14 35.33
CA MET A 1 -40.52 17.26 35.06
C MET A 1 -40.08 17.51 33.63
N LYS A 2 -38.97 18.24 33.43
CA LYS A 2 -38.28 18.31 32.14
C LYS A 2 -37.14 17.29 32.21
N SER A 3 -37.17 16.30 31.35
CA SER A 3 -36.13 15.28 31.22
C SER A 3 -34.93 15.88 30.49
N GLU A 4 -33.78 15.93 31.16
CA GLU A 4 -32.49 16.22 30.55
C GLU A 4 -32.04 15.00 29.73
N SER A 5 -31.92 15.19 28.42
CA SER A 5 -31.19 14.28 27.53
C SER A 5 -29.69 14.51 27.73
N LYS A 6 -29.03 13.59 28.45
CA LYS A 6 -27.57 13.50 28.48
C LYS A 6 -27.10 12.94 27.14
N GLU A 7 -26.66 13.86 26.28
CA GLU A 7 -25.89 13.53 25.09
C GLU A 7 -24.55 12.93 25.56
N ASN A 8 -24.40 11.63 25.38
CA ASN A 8 -23.23 10.88 25.78
C ASN A 8 -22.11 11.17 24.77
N GLY A 9 -21.37 12.26 25.03
CA GLY A 9 -20.19 12.63 24.25
C GLY A 9 -19.18 11.49 24.30
N ARG A 10 -19.07 10.75 23.19
CA ARG A 10 -17.94 9.83 22.96
C ARG A 10 -16.67 10.67 23.06
N GLU A 11 -15.89 10.41 24.09
CA GLU A 11 -14.56 10.98 24.29
C GLU A 11 -13.72 10.60 23.06
N LYS A 12 -13.51 11.57 22.15
CA LYS A 12 -12.65 11.37 20.98
C LYS A 12 -11.23 11.25 21.50
N THR A 13 -10.72 10.03 21.58
CA THR A 13 -9.29 9.79 21.84
C THR A 13 -8.50 10.61 20.81
N PRO A 14 -7.56 11.48 21.22
CA PRO A 14 -6.80 12.26 20.27
C PRO A 14 -6.05 11.31 19.33
N PRO A 15 -6.03 11.58 18.02
CA PRO A 15 -5.35 10.71 17.07
C PRO A 15 -3.89 10.58 17.49
N MET A 16 -3.45 9.34 17.71
CA MET A 16 -2.06 9.05 18.00
C MET A 16 -1.26 9.39 16.74
N ILE A 17 -0.46 10.46 16.80
CA ILE A 17 0.41 10.82 15.68
C ILE A 17 1.52 9.77 15.63
N SER A 18 1.69 9.13 14.47
CA SER A 18 2.83 8.24 14.21
C SER A 18 4.07 9.09 13.94
N LEU A 19 4.97 9.20 14.91
CA LEU A 19 6.22 9.93 14.80
C LEU A 19 7.40 8.97 14.95
N LEU A 20 8.34 9.04 14.01
CA LEU A 20 9.62 8.32 14.07
C LEU A 20 10.78 9.32 14.25
N PRO A 21 11.82 8.98 15.03
CA PRO A 21 13.03 9.77 15.09
C PRO A 21 13.68 9.89 13.71
N THR A 22 14.10 11.09 13.30
CA THR A 22 14.75 11.32 12.00
C THR A 22 16.02 10.50 11.83
N THR A 23 16.77 10.27 12.92
CA THR A 23 17.96 9.41 12.92
C THR A 23 17.63 7.96 12.59
N LEU A 24 16.47 7.46 13.03
CA LEU A 24 16.00 6.12 12.67
C LEU A 24 15.62 6.07 11.19
N ILE A 25 14.88 7.06 10.69
CA ILE A 25 14.50 7.15 9.27
C ILE A 25 15.76 7.12 8.40
N GLN A 26 16.73 7.99 8.67
CA GLN A 26 18.01 8.02 7.94
C GLN A 26 18.72 6.67 7.99
N SER A 27 18.82 6.06 9.18
CA SER A 27 19.50 4.76 9.32
C SER A 27 18.80 3.65 8.51
N LEU A 28 17.48 3.67 8.39
CA LEU A 28 16.74 2.70 7.60
C LEU A 28 16.98 2.88 6.10
N VAL A 29 16.93 4.13 5.63
CA VAL A 29 17.19 4.48 4.21
C VAL A 29 18.64 4.16 3.83
N ASP A 30 19.61 4.59 4.64
CA ASP A 30 21.04 4.31 4.42
C ASP A 30 21.32 2.82 4.38
N ASN A 31 20.71 2.03 5.28
CA ASN A 31 20.90 0.57 5.27
C ASN A 31 20.32 -0.09 4.02
N TYR A 32 19.17 0.37 3.52
CA TYR A 32 18.62 -0.13 2.26
C TYR A 32 19.54 0.22 1.08
N HIS A 33 19.97 1.49 0.99
CA HIS A 33 20.85 1.98 -0.07
C HIS A 33 22.19 1.24 -0.10
N ASN A 34 22.85 1.11 1.04
CA ASN A 34 24.20 0.54 1.13
C ASN A 34 24.24 -0.99 1.04
N ASN A 35 23.09 -1.67 1.19
CA ASN A 35 23.03 -3.13 1.13
C ASN A 35 22.18 -3.61 -0.05
N GLN A 36 20.85 -3.58 0.08
CA GLN A 36 19.93 -4.16 -0.90
C GLN A 36 20.05 -3.47 -2.25
N LEU A 37 19.93 -2.14 -2.28
CA LEU A 37 19.97 -1.37 -3.52
C LEU A 37 21.32 -1.51 -4.23
N SER A 38 22.44 -1.42 -3.50
CA SER A 38 23.78 -1.63 -4.07
C SER A 38 23.90 -3.00 -4.72
N PHE A 39 23.47 -4.06 -4.03
CA PHE A 39 23.51 -5.43 -4.57
C PHE A 39 22.63 -5.60 -5.82
N ILE A 40 21.43 -5.01 -5.82
CA ILE A 40 20.52 -5.07 -6.97
C ILE A 40 21.12 -4.34 -8.17
N ASN A 41 21.59 -3.11 -7.98
CA ASN A 41 22.19 -2.30 -9.03
C ASN A 41 23.41 -2.96 -9.64
N GLU A 42 24.30 -3.52 -8.80
CA GLU A 42 25.50 -4.22 -9.25
C GLU A 42 25.15 -5.50 -10.04
N ASN A 43 24.26 -6.33 -9.51
CA ASN A 43 23.99 -7.65 -10.10
C ASN A 43 23.08 -7.60 -11.33
N LEU A 44 22.13 -6.66 -11.37
CA LEU A 44 21.23 -6.48 -12.51
C LEU A 44 21.75 -5.45 -13.51
N SER A 45 22.82 -4.72 -13.17
CA SER A 45 23.37 -3.63 -14.00
C SER A 45 22.31 -2.58 -14.36
N ILE A 46 21.46 -2.24 -13.38
CA ILE A 46 20.43 -1.20 -13.49
C ILE A 46 20.68 -0.09 -12.47
N GLU A 47 19.98 1.02 -12.64
CA GLU A 47 19.77 2.00 -11.58
C GLU A 47 18.36 1.76 -11.06
N ASP A 48 18.21 1.01 -9.98
CA ASP A 48 16.91 0.58 -9.47
C ASP A 48 16.15 1.70 -8.76
N ALA A 49 14.83 1.57 -8.69
CA ALA A 49 13.99 2.46 -7.89
C ALA A 49 14.26 2.23 -6.39
N ASN A 50 14.40 3.31 -5.63
CA ASN A 50 14.66 3.25 -4.19
C ASN A 50 13.53 3.84 -3.34
N SER A 51 12.61 4.56 -3.97
CA SER A 51 11.41 5.07 -3.34
C SER A 51 10.23 5.04 -4.32
N ILE A 52 9.02 5.02 -3.76
CA ILE A 52 7.79 5.14 -4.51
C ILE A 52 6.94 6.20 -3.86
N TRP A 53 6.48 7.15 -4.66
CA TRP A 53 5.61 8.21 -4.22
C TRP A 53 4.19 7.99 -4.72
N PHE A 54 3.22 8.15 -3.82
CA PHE A 54 1.80 8.19 -4.15
C PHE A 54 1.23 9.52 -3.69
N ASP A 55 0.39 10.15 -4.51
CA ASP A 55 -0.39 11.28 -4.04
C ASP A 55 -1.45 10.83 -3.02
N LEU A 56 -1.77 11.74 -2.10
CA LEU A 56 -2.78 11.46 -1.06
C LEU A 56 -4.18 11.17 -1.63
N PRO A 57 -4.69 11.87 -2.67
CA PRO A 57 -5.96 11.51 -3.30
C PRO A 57 -6.03 10.05 -3.73
N THR A 58 -4.99 9.54 -4.41
CA THR A 58 -4.92 8.17 -4.91
C THR A 58 -4.97 7.16 -3.77
N LEU A 59 -4.20 7.39 -2.70
CA LEU A 59 -4.23 6.51 -1.52
C LEU A 59 -5.60 6.53 -0.82
N LYS A 60 -6.21 7.70 -0.69
CA LYS A 60 -7.53 7.84 -0.06
C LYS A 60 -8.61 7.13 -0.87
N SER A 61 -8.66 7.37 -2.19
CA SER A 61 -9.63 6.70 -3.06
C SER A 61 -9.43 5.19 -3.06
N PHE A 62 -8.19 4.70 -3.03
CA PHE A 62 -7.94 3.26 -2.91
C PHE A 62 -8.45 2.69 -1.57
N ILE A 63 -8.28 3.41 -0.46
CA ILE A 63 -8.84 3.00 0.84
C ILE A 63 -10.38 3.01 0.81
N GLU A 64 -10.98 4.07 0.27
CA GLU A 64 -12.44 4.20 0.11
C GLU A 64 -13.01 3.05 -0.75
N ASP A 65 -12.36 2.72 -1.87
CA ASP A 65 -12.76 1.61 -2.73
C ASP A 65 -12.72 0.26 -1.97
N ILE A 66 -11.71 0.04 -1.11
CA ILE A 66 -11.64 -1.17 -0.28
C ILE A 66 -12.82 -1.25 0.69
N GLU A 67 -13.09 -0.15 1.40
CA GLU A 67 -14.16 -0.07 2.40
C GLU A 67 -15.54 -0.29 1.75
N GLU A 68 -15.83 0.40 0.65
CA GLU A 68 -17.11 0.31 -0.05
C GLU A 68 -17.35 -1.09 -0.62
N GLN A 69 -16.36 -1.63 -1.33
CA GLN A 69 -16.49 -2.94 -1.97
C GLN A 69 -16.57 -4.07 -0.93
N ALA A 70 -15.81 -3.97 0.17
CA ALA A 70 -15.91 -4.94 1.27
C ALA A 70 -17.31 -4.93 1.91
N ALA A 71 -17.88 -3.75 2.15
CA ALA A 71 -19.21 -3.61 2.76
C ALA A 71 -20.36 -4.11 1.86
N ILE A 72 -20.18 -4.08 0.53
CA ILE A 72 -21.13 -4.67 -0.42
C ILE A 72 -21.19 -6.20 -0.26
N ILE A 73 -20.03 -6.85 -0.12
CA ILE A 73 -19.94 -8.32 0.02
C ILE A 73 -20.33 -8.78 1.42
N ASP A 74 -19.79 -8.10 2.44
CA ASP A 74 -20.01 -8.43 3.85
C ASP A 74 -20.45 -7.17 4.60
N PRO A 75 -21.77 -6.96 4.76
CA PRO A 75 -22.31 -5.81 5.48
C PRO A 75 -21.93 -5.73 6.97
N THR A 76 -21.29 -6.78 7.51
CA THR A 76 -20.83 -6.82 8.91
C THR A 76 -19.36 -6.45 9.08
N VAL A 77 -18.62 -6.30 7.97
CA VAL A 77 -17.21 -5.91 8.00
C VAL A 77 -17.05 -4.51 8.60
N THR A 78 -15.98 -4.32 9.37
CA THR A 78 -15.62 -3.02 9.92
C THR A 78 -14.22 -2.62 9.47
N ASP A 79 -13.90 -1.33 9.54
CA ASP A 79 -12.56 -0.82 9.19
C ASP A 79 -11.43 -1.52 9.98
N ALA A 80 -11.72 -2.00 11.19
CA ALA A 80 -10.78 -2.73 12.02
C ALA A 80 -10.46 -4.16 11.52
N ASP A 81 -11.30 -4.68 10.62
CA ASP A 81 -11.12 -5.96 9.95
C ASP A 81 -10.37 -5.81 8.63
N LEU A 82 -10.22 -4.57 8.13
CA LEU A 82 -9.61 -4.28 6.84
C LEU A 82 -8.16 -3.80 7.01
N GLY A 83 -7.37 -3.96 5.95
CA GLY A 83 -6.00 -3.49 5.90
C GLY A 83 -5.45 -3.50 4.48
N ILE A 84 -4.19 -3.09 4.36
CA ILE A 84 -3.45 -3.11 3.10
C ILE A 84 -2.13 -3.83 3.34
N ARG A 85 -1.86 -4.84 2.51
CA ARG A 85 -0.54 -5.48 2.43
C ARG A 85 0.24 -4.86 1.28
N PHE A 86 1.47 -4.46 1.57
CA PHE A 86 2.42 -4.00 0.57
C PHE A 86 3.33 -5.18 0.20
N TYR A 87 3.26 -5.60 -1.06
CA TYR A 87 4.22 -6.55 -1.62
C TYR A 87 5.36 -5.78 -2.27
N TYR A 88 6.60 -6.06 -1.85
CA TYR A 88 7.76 -5.73 -2.66
C TYR A 88 7.71 -6.55 -3.95
N ALA A 89 7.71 -5.86 -5.08
CA ALA A 89 7.58 -6.44 -6.40
C ALA A 89 8.63 -5.84 -7.34
N ALA A 90 8.73 -6.41 -8.54
CA ALA A 90 9.57 -5.86 -9.60
C ALA A 90 8.80 -5.94 -10.92
N TYR A 91 9.02 -4.95 -11.78
CA TYR A 91 8.52 -5.02 -13.15
C TYR A 91 9.25 -6.11 -13.94
N PRO A 92 8.58 -6.74 -14.92
CA PRO A 92 9.22 -7.74 -15.76
C PRO A 92 10.39 -7.14 -16.57
N GLU A 93 11.30 -7.98 -17.03
CA GLU A 93 12.42 -7.58 -17.89
C GLU A 93 11.95 -6.96 -19.21
N PHE A 94 10.83 -7.46 -19.74
CA PHE A 94 10.20 -6.98 -20.96
C PHE A 94 8.76 -6.53 -20.62
N PRO A 95 8.58 -5.31 -20.08
CA PRO A 95 7.25 -4.80 -19.77
C PRO A 95 6.46 -4.54 -21.04
N GLU A 96 5.16 -4.81 -20.97
CA GLU A 96 4.20 -4.50 -22.01
C GLU A 96 3.35 -3.28 -21.61
N ALA A 97 2.75 -2.62 -22.62
CA ALA A 97 1.86 -1.50 -22.36
C ALA A 97 0.75 -1.91 -21.36
N PRO A 98 0.44 -1.08 -20.34
CA PRO A 98 0.80 0.34 -20.24
C PRO A 98 2.13 0.64 -19.51
N VAL A 99 2.92 -0.37 -19.12
CA VAL A 99 4.16 -0.16 -18.36
C VAL A 99 5.27 0.34 -19.28
N PRO A 100 5.92 1.49 -18.97
CA PRO A 100 7.05 2.00 -19.75
C PRO A 100 8.27 1.06 -19.72
N SER A 101 9.05 1.03 -20.80
CA SER A 101 10.22 0.15 -20.90
C SER A 101 11.35 0.50 -19.94
N ASP A 102 11.48 1.75 -19.54
CA ASP A 102 12.47 2.21 -18.57
C ASP A 102 12.14 1.76 -17.14
N TYR A 103 10.96 1.18 -16.90
CA TYR A 103 10.60 0.55 -15.63
C TYR A 103 11.08 -0.90 -15.54
N ALA A 104 11.61 -1.47 -16.63
CA ALA A 104 12.06 -2.86 -16.68
C ALA A 104 12.99 -3.21 -15.49
N LEU A 105 12.71 -4.36 -14.86
CA LEU A 105 13.41 -4.89 -13.69
C LEU A 105 13.39 -4.02 -12.41
N ARG A 106 12.86 -2.79 -12.46
CA ARG A 106 12.86 -1.90 -11.30
C ARG A 106 11.92 -2.41 -10.21
N HIS A 107 12.31 -2.18 -8.97
CA HIS A 107 11.48 -2.39 -7.81
C HIS A 107 10.21 -1.54 -7.88
N THR A 108 9.13 -2.14 -7.42
CA THR A 108 7.84 -1.50 -7.24
C THR A 108 7.14 -2.08 -6.01
N LEU A 109 5.95 -1.57 -5.72
CA LEU A 109 5.07 -2.09 -4.68
C LEU A 109 3.72 -2.41 -5.30
N VAL A 110 3.11 -3.51 -4.83
CA VAL A 110 1.70 -3.78 -5.10
C VAL A 110 0.96 -3.74 -3.77
N MET A 111 -0.01 -2.85 -3.66
CA MET A 111 -0.92 -2.73 -2.52
C MET A 111 -2.11 -3.66 -2.76
N ILE A 112 -2.32 -4.60 -1.84
CA ILE A 112 -3.40 -5.58 -1.89
C ILE A 112 -4.29 -5.40 -0.66
N PRO A 113 -5.63 -5.33 -0.82
CA PRO A 113 -6.55 -5.30 0.30
C PRO A 113 -6.43 -6.58 1.13
N THR A 114 -6.53 -6.45 2.45
CA THR A 114 -6.57 -7.59 3.36
C THR A 114 -7.82 -7.53 4.22
N LYS A 115 -8.34 -8.71 4.55
CA LYS A 115 -9.40 -8.86 5.56
C LYS A 115 -8.89 -9.75 6.70
N LYS A 116 -9.36 -9.49 7.90
CA LYS A 116 -9.04 -10.25 9.11
C LYS A 116 -10.13 -11.29 9.36
N GLU A 117 -9.73 -12.56 9.42
CA GLU A 117 -10.60 -13.67 9.83
C GLU A 117 -9.83 -14.56 10.82
N ASP A 118 -10.50 -14.97 11.90
CA ASP A 118 -9.93 -15.80 12.97
C ASP A 118 -8.58 -15.30 13.51
N GLY A 119 -8.37 -13.97 13.50
CA GLY A 119 -7.15 -13.32 13.97
C GLY A 119 -6.01 -13.25 12.96
N LEU A 120 -6.21 -13.74 11.73
CA LEU A 120 -5.22 -13.72 10.65
C LEU A 120 -5.63 -12.74 9.55
N ASN A 121 -4.67 -12.01 9.00
CA ASN A 121 -4.88 -11.14 7.84
C ASN A 121 -4.62 -11.94 6.56
N TYR A 122 -5.62 -12.05 5.69
CA TYR A 122 -5.51 -12.71 4.39
C TYR A 122 -5.75 -11.71 3.26
N ASP A 123 -5.16 -11.98 2.10
CA ASP A 123 -5.35 -11.15 0.91
C ASP A 123 -6.73 -11.39 0.33
N PHE A 124 -7.44 -10.30 0.10
CA PHE A 124 -8.86 -10.28 -0.19
C PHE A 124 -9.12 -9.46 -1.46
N ASN A 125 -9.95 -9.98 -2.35
CA ASN A 125 -10.47 -9.21 -3.49
C ASN A 125 -11.91 -8.80 -3.19
N PRO A 126 -12.17 -7.54 -2.80
CA PRO A 126 -13.52 -7.09 -2.47
C PRO A 126 -14.42 -6.94 -3.70
N CYS A 127 -13.94 -7.23 -4.90
CA CYS A 127 -14.76 -7.24 -6.12
C CYS A 127 -15.33 -8.62 -6.46
N GLU A 128 -15.05 -9.67 -5.68
CA GLU A 128 -15.55 -11.03 -5.93
C GLU A 128 -16.33 -11.61 -4.74
N GLU A 129 -17.57 -12.04 -4.98
CA GLU A 129 -18.51 -12.56 -3.98
C GLU A 129 -17.96 -13.72 -3.12
N GLU A 130 -16.97 -14.47 -3.59
CA GLU A 130 -16.45 -15.66 -2.90
C GLU A 130 -15.13 -15.44 -2.13
N GLY A 131 -14.56 -14.22 -2.10
CA GLY A 131 -13.49 -13.86 -1.16
C GLY A 131 -12.25 -14.76 -1.13
N LYS A 132 -11.99 -15.55 -2.18
CA LYS A 132 -10.89 -16.54 -2.21
C LYS A 132 -9.75 -16.07 -3.09
N SER A 133 -8.58 -16.01 -2.44
CA SER A 133 -7.21 -15.85 -2.97
C SER A 133 -7.08 -15.55 -4.47
N LEU A 134 -6.55 -14.35 -4.74
CA LEU A 134 -6.10 -13.85 -6.05
C LEU A 134 -5.22 -14.83 -6.84
N ALA A 135 -4.67 -15.87 -6.20
CA ALA A 135 -3.78 -16.86 -6.81
C ALA A 135 -4.48 -17.89 -7.72
N ILE A 136 -5.82 -17.92 -7.80
CA ILE A 136 -6.53 -19.08 -8.37
C ILE A 136 -7.25 -18.80 -9.72
N ARG A 137 -7.45 -17.54 -10.15
CA ARG A 137 -8.14 -17.22 -11.42
C ARG A 137 -7.56 -15.98 -12.12
N PRO A 138 -7.58 -15.90 -13.47
CA PRO A 138 -7.25 -14.67 -14.20
C PRO A 138 -8.43 -13.70 -14.11
N VAL A 139 -8.58 -13.08 -12.95
CA VAL A 139 -9.62 -12.09 -12.65
C VAL A 139 -8.95 -10.79 -12.26
N MET A 140 -9.58 -9.67 -12.61
CA MET A 140 -9.12 -8.35 -12.18
C MET A 140 -9.23 -8.26 -10.66
N ALA A 141 -8.17 -7.77 -10.02
CA ALA A 141 -8.12 -7.56 -8.58
C ALA A 141 -8.22 -6.07 -8.26
N LEU A 142 -8.92 -5.70 -7.18
CA LEU A 142 -8.70 -4.39 -6.59
C LEU A 142 -7.29 -4.35 -6.00
N ALA A 143 -6.40 -3.59 -6.62
CA ALA A 143 -5.00 -3.44 -6.23
C ALA A 143 -4.48 -2.08 -6.70
N GLN A 144 -3.42 -1.58 -6.05
CA GLN A 144 -2.76 -0.34 -6.45
C GLN A 144 -1.26 -0.55 -6.65
N ASN A 145 -0.74 -0.13 -7.80
CA ASN A 145 0.69 -0.18 -8.14
C ASN A 145 1.21 1.11 -8.81
N HIS A 146 0.34 2.11 -9.04
CA HIS A 146 0.63 3.28 -9.87
C HIS A 146 1.13 4.47 -9.04
N GLY A 147 2.28 4.29 -8.40
CA GLY A 147 3.04 5.38 -7.79
C GLY A 147 4.22 5.77 -8.67
N SER A 148 4.72 7.00 -8.50
CA SER A 148 5.94 7.47 -9.17
C SER A 148 7.16 6.77 -8.59
N LEU A 149 7.87 6.00 -9.40
CA LEU A 149 9.14 5.39 -9.04
C LEU A 149 10.25 6.43 -9.09
N VAL A 150 11.08 6.49 -8.05
CA VAL A 150 12.26 7.35 -8.05
C VAL A 150 13.51 6.47 -7.91
N PRO A 151 14.40 6.45 -8.91
CA PRO A 151 14.19 6.77 -10.33
C PRO A 151 13.24 5.78 -11.05
N PRO A 152 12.69 6.09 -12.26
CA PRO A 152 13.15 7.09 -13.23
C PRO A 152 12.52 8.47 -13.12
N ASP A 153 11.48 8.66 -12.31
CA ASP A 153 10.94 10.00 -12.06
C ASP A 153 11.92 10.81 -11.21
N THR A 154 11.95 12.12 -11.39
CA THR A 154 12.81 13.00 -10.59
C THR A 154 12.13 13.34 -9.26
N SER A 155 12.77 13.03 -8.13
CA SER A 155 12.38 13.66 -6.86
C SER A 155 13.02 15.05 -6.78
N THR A 156 12.20 16.08 -6.55
CA THR A 156 12.72 17.45 -6.39
C THR A 156 13.29 17.68 -4.99
N VAL A 157 13.00 16.80 -4.03
CA VAL A 157 13.42 16.91 -2.61
C VAL A 157 13.44 15.52 -1.94
N GLU A 158 14.37 14.63 -2.31
CA GLU A 158 14.77 13.54 -1.41
C GLU A 158 15.93 14.05 -0.54
N THR A 159 15.67 14.25 0.74
CA THR A 159 16.71 14.63 1.72
C THR A 159 16.73 13.63 2.88
N TYR A 160 16.68 12.34 2.55
CA TYR A 160 17.06 11.22 3.41
C TYR A 160 17.60 10.10 2.53
#